data_AF-A0A957PPM2-F1
#
_entry.id   AF-A0A957PPM2-F1
#
_cell.length_a   1.000
_cell.length_b   1.000
_cell.length_c   1.000
_cell.angle_alpha   90.00
_cell.angle_beta   90.00
_cell.angle_gamma   90.00
#
_symmetry.space_group_name_H-M   'P 1'
#
loop_
_entity.id
_entity.type
_entity.pdbx_description
1 polymer ?
#
loop_
_entity_poly.entity_id
_entity_poly.type
_entity_poly.pdbx_seq_one_letter_code
_entity_poly.pdbx_strand_id
1 'polypeptide(L)'
;MGDYNRSTKEIAFGDITANVTKSIQTYIEKHNLGDILANPVMCIISTSEKIKKGLFGGGAGPKLLIQTVILTDRWLILADNVDQNALYIKSMQLRDLTVEDYEKSSFYKMIPDTGVNISGLATDTPEKGTLFLPLGKDDAGEKFKVKLIEMVQKAKL
;
A
#
# COMPACT_ATOMS: atom_id res chain seq x y z
N MET A 1 0.04 12.53 -6.84
CA MET A 1 0.44 12.88 -5.46
C MET A 1 0.16 14.37 -5.27
N GLY A 2 -0.30 14.81 -4.09
CA GLY A 2 -0.60 16.22 -3.74
C GLY A 2 -2.01 16.75 -4.03
N ASP A 3 -2.84 16.00 -4.77
CA ASP A 3 -4.22 16.38 -5.11
C ASP A 3 -5.27 15.39 -4.56
N TYR A 4 -4.98 14.75 -3.42
CA TYR A 4 -5.83 13.72 -2.83
C TYR A 4 -6.09 13.97 -1.35
N ASN A 5 -7.33 13.75 -0.92
CA ASN A 5 -7.65 13.50 0.47
C ASN A 5 -7.21 12.07 0.80
N ARG A 6 -6.32 11.95 1.80
CA ARG A 6 -5.79 10.67 2.26
C ARG A 6 -6.45 10.30 3.59
N SER A 7 -6.94 9.07 3.69
CA SER A 7 -7.39 8.50 4.95
C SER A 7 -6.92 7.06 5.05
N THR A 8 -6.71 6.59 6.27
CA THR A 8 -6.34 5.23 6.56
C THR A 8 -7.17 4.70 7.72
N LYS A 9 -7.53 3.42 7.63
CA LYS A 9 -8.26 2.72 8.68
C LYS A 9 -7.59 1.40 8.95
N GLU A 10 -7.29 1.13 10.22
CA GLU A 10 -6.90 -0.21 10.67
C GLU A 10 -8.13 -1.13 10.68
N ILE A 11 -7.95 -2.34 10.19
CA ILE A 11 -8.98 -3.38 10.13
C ILE A 11 -8.43 -4.70 10.66
N ALA A 12 -9.28 -5.58 11.15
CA ALA A 12 -8.86 -6.95 11.41
C ALA A 12 -8.63 -7.70 10.08
N PHE A 13 -7.74 -8.69 10.09
CA PHE A 13 -7.52 -9.54 8.91
C PHE A 13 -8.82 -10.23 8.45
N GLY A 14 -9.68 -10.64 9.40
CA GLY A 14 -10.99 -11.23 9.10
C GLY A 14 -12.03 -10.26 8.53
N ASP A 15 -11.79 -8.94 8.62
CA ASP A 15 -12.70 -7.91 8.08
C ASP A 15 -12.39 -7.57 6.62
N ILE A 16 -11.37 -8.18 6.02
CA ILE A 16 -11.06 -8.00 4.60
C ILE A 16 -12.21 -8.58 3.77
N THR A 17 -12.73 -7.75 2.85
CA THR A 17 -13.89 -8.14 2.04
C THR A 17 -13.62 -9.41 1.22
N ALA A 18 -14.64 -10.26 1.07
CA ALA A 18 -14.50 -11.55 0.39
C ALA A 18 -13.95 -11.44 -1.05
N ASN A 19 -14.30 -10.39 -1.78
CA ASN A 19 -13.78 -10.14 -3.14
C ASN A 19 -12.26 -9.89 -3.14
N VAL A 20 -11.77 -9.11 -2.17
CA VAL A 20 -10.34 -8.85 -2.01
C VAL A 20 -9.60 -10.11 -1.59
N THR A 21 -10.11 -10.83 -0.59
CA THR A 21 -9.53 -12.09 -0.12
C THR A 21 -9.41 -13.11 -1.25
N LYS A 22 -10.48 -13.30 -2.04
CA LYS A 22 -10.47 -14.22 -3.18
C LYS A 22 -9.44 -13.81 -4.23
N SER A 23 -9.34 -12.52 -4.54
CA SER A 23 -8.37 -12.01 -5.53
C SER A 23 -6.93 -12.22 -5.07
N ILE A 24 -6.65 -12.01 -3.78
CA ILE A 24 -5.34 -12.28 -3.19
C ILE A 24 -5.02 -13.78 -3.22
N GLN A 25 -5.98 -14.64 -2.89
CA GLN A 25 -5.79 -16.10 -2.95
C GLN A 25 -5.47 -16.57 -4.38
N THR A 26 -6.23 -16.12 -5.38
CA THR A 26 -5.95 -16.42 -6.79
C THR A 26 -4.56 -15.94 -7.22
N TYR A 27 -4.14 -14.76 -6.75
CA TYR A 27 -2.79 -14.24 -7.01
C TYR A 27 -1.70 -15.12 -6.36
N ILE A 28 -1.89 -15.54 -5.10
CA ILE A 28 -0.97 -16.42 -4.38
C ILE A 28 -0.78 -17.75 -5.11
N GLU A 29 -1.87 -18.36 -5.55
CA GLU A 29 -1.86 -19.62 -6.30
C GLU A 29 -1.14 -19.45 -7.64
N LYS A 30 -1.50 -18.41 -8.41
CA LYS A 30 -0.87 -18.12 -9.72
C LYS A 30 0.64 -18.00 -9.63
N HIS A 31 1.15 -17.41 -8.55
CA HIS A 31 2.57 -17.14 -8.35
C HIS A 31 3.28 -18.17 -7.43
N ASN A 32 2.60 -19.24 -7.03
CA ASN A 32 3.13 -20.30 -6.15
C ASN A 32 3.79 -19.75 -4.87
N LEU A 33 3.17 -18.74 -4.25
CA LEU A 33 3.80 -18.00 -3.14
C LEU A 33 3.72 -18.74 -1.79
N GLY A 34 2.94 -19.82 -1.72
CA GLY A 34 2.69 -20.53 -0.47
C GLY A 34 1.91 -19.66 0.52
N ASP A 35 2.15 -19.87 1.81
CA ASP A 35 1.40 -19.21 2.88
C ASP A 35 1.97 -17.84 3.26
N ILE A 36 1.83 -16.86 2.35
CA ILE A 36 2.31 -15.48 2.59
C ILE A 36 1.39 -14.66 3.51
N LEU A 37 0.19 -15.19 3.82
CA LEU A 37 -0.80 -14.56 4.68
C LEU A 37 -0.69 -15.04 6.15
N ALA A 38 0.16 -16.02 6.44
CA ALA A 38 0.48 -16.43 7.80
C ALA A 38 0.98 -15.24 8.64
N ASN A 39 0.65 -15.28 9.93
CA ASN A 39 1.09 -14.31 10.94
C ASN A 39 0.85 -12.83 10.52
N PRO A 40 -0.42 -12.43 10.25
CA PRO A 40 -0.71 -11.03 9.95
C PRO A 40 -0.32 -10.14 11.13
N VAL A 41 0.50 -9.13 10.86
CA VAL A 41 0.97 -8.15 11.84
C VAL A 41 0.02 -6.97 11.90
N MET A 42 -0.43 -6.47 10.73
CA MET A 42 -1.34 -5.34 10.64
C MET A 42 -2.04 -5.32 9.29
N CYS A 43 -3.33 -4.97 9.28
CA CYS A 43 -4.09 -4.74 8.05
C CYS A 43 -4.67 -3.32 8.06
N ILE A 44 -4.63 -2.65 6.91
CA ILE A 44 -5.24 -1.34 6.74
C ILE A 44 -6.02 -1.25 5.44
N ILE A 45 -6.95 -0.31 5.39
CA ILE A 45 -7.52 0.23 4.16
C ILE A 45 -7.04 1.67 4.05
N SER A 46 -6.25 1.96 3.02
CA SER A 46 -5.91 3.32 2.64
C SER A 46 -6.85 3.80 1.53
N THR A 47 -7.45 4.97 1.71
CA THR A 47 -8.34 5.59 0.74
C THR A 47 -7.76 6.90 0.26
N SER A 48 -7.76 7.07 -1.05
CA SER A 48 -7.27 8.23 -1.76
C SER A 48 -8.36 8.78 -2.66
N GLU A 49 -8.98 9.88 -2.24
CA GLU A 49 -10.04 10.54 -3.00
C GLU A 49 -9.51 11.82 -3.64
N LYS A 50 -9.68 11.95 -4.96
CA LYS A 50 -9.18 13.11 -5.70
C LYS A 50 -9.91 14.39 -5.28
N ILE A 51 -9.16 15.42 -4.93
CA ILE A 51 -9.70 16.74 -4.58
C ILE A 51 -10.27 17.38 -5.85
N LYS A 52 -11.57 17.66 -5.86
CA LYS A 52 -12.21 18.39 -6.97
C LYS A 52 -11.75 19.85 -6.95
N LYS A 53 -11.06 20.31 -7.99
CA LYS A 53 -10.62 21.72 -8.13
C LYS A 53 -11.38 22.43 -9.28
N GLY A 54 -12.65 22.78 -9.08
CA GLY A 54 -13.44 23.51 -10.09
C GLY A 54 -13.76 22.71 -11.37
N LEU A 55 -14.26 23.38 -12.41
CA LEU A 55 -14.86 22.75 -13.61
C LEU A 55 -13.87 21.95 -14.49
N PHE A 56 -12.55 22.17 -14.33
CA PHE A 56 -11.48 21.49 -15.05
C PHE A 56 -10.48 20.76 -14.13
N GLY A 57 -10.64 20.87 -12.80
CA GLY A 57 -9.67 20.34 -11.84
C GLY A 57 -9.94 18.91 -11.47
N GLY A 58 -9.51 18.03 -12.38
CA GLY A 58 -9.22 16.65 -12.06
C GLY A 58 -7.72 16.37 -12.07
N GLY A 59 -6.92 16.95 -12.98
CA GLY A 59 -5.56 16.47 -13.21
C GLY A 59 -5.51 14.98 -13.65
N ALA A 60 -4.32 14.47 -13.97
CA ALA A 60 -4.14 13.05 -14.32
C ALA A 60 -4.34 12.13 -13.10
N GLY A 61 -4.60 10.84 -13.33
CA GLY A 61 -4.76 9.81 -12.28
C GLY A 61 -6.20 9.56 -11.84
N PRO A 62 -6.43 8.53 -11.00
CA PRO A 62 -7.76 8.05 -10.65
C PRO A 62 -8.54 9.03 -9.78
N LYS A 63 -9.87 8.95 -9.80
CA LYS A 63 -10.76 9.70 -8.90
C LYS A 63 -10.75 9.09 -7.50
N LEU A 64 -10.67 7.77 -7.41
CA LEU A 64 -10.66 7.01 -6.17
C LEU A 64 -9.64 5.86 -6.27
N LEU A 65 -8.80 5.73 -5.26
CA LEU A 65 -7.99 4.53 -5.03
C LEU A 65 -8.29 4.04 -3.62
N ILE A 66 -8.79 2.82 -3.51
CA ILE A 66 -8.93 2.09 -2.24
C ILE A 66 -7.91 0.97 -2.25
N GLN A 67 -7.01 0.98 -1.28
CA GLN A 67 -5.91 0.04 -1.20
C GLN A 67 -6.02 -0.75 0.10
N THR A 68 -6.31 -2.06 -0.01
CA THR A 68 -6.24 -2.96 1.14
C THR A 68 -4.81 -3.44 1.26
N VAL A 69 -4.21 -3.26 2.44
CA VAL A 69 -2.81 -3.62 2.69
C VAL A 69 -2.75 -4.63 3.82
N ILE A 70 -2.00 -5.70 3.59
CA ILE A 70 -1.72 -6.73 4.57
C ILE A 70 -0.22 -6.76 4.80
N LEU A 71 0.19 -6.46 6.03
CA LEU A 71 1.57 -6.62 6.49
C LEU A 71 1.63 -7.89 7.33
N THR A 72 2.46 -8.85 6.92
CA THR A 72 2.79 -10.03 7.71
C THR A 72 4.21 -9.92 8.27
N ASP A 73 4.68 -10.98 8.92
CA ASP A 73 6.06 -11.03 9.43
C ASP A 73 7.13 -11.00 8.32
N ARG A 74 6.76 -11.40 7.08
CA ARG A 74 7.69 -11.56 5.95
C ARG A 74 7.25 -10.89 4.66
N TRP A 75 5.99 -10.52 4.53
CA TRP A 75 5.43 -9.99 3.29
C TRP A 75 4.66 -8.69 3.47
N LEU A 76 4.70 -7.87 2.43
CA LEU A 76 3.76 -6.78 2.21
C LEU A 76 2.90 -7.14 0.99
N ILE A 77 1.58 -7.20 1.18
CA ILE A 77 0.61 -7.46 0.13
C ILE A 77 -0.26 -6.21 -0.04
N LEU A 78 -0.41 -5.76 -1.29
CA LEU A 78 -1.21 -4.61 -1.68
C LEU A 78 -2.31 -5.09 -2.63
N ALA A 79 -3.55 -4.72 -2.34
CA ALA A 79 -4.69 -4.93 -3.23
C ALA A 79 -5.30 -3.58 -3.59
N ASP A 80 -5.03 -3.12 -4.81
CA ASP A 80 -5.42 -1.80 -5.30
C ASP A 80 -6.75 -1.91 -6.04
N ASN A 81 -7.74 -1.16 -5.59
CA ASN A 81 -9.00 -0.96 -6.29
C ASN A 81 -9.06 0.48 -6.82
N VAL A 82 -8.88 0.61 -8.15
CA VAL A 82 -8.77 1.91 -8.83
C VAL A 82 -10.10 2.23 -9.52
N ASP A 83 -10.71 3.36 -9.16
CA ASP A 83 -11.99 3.85 -9.70
C ASP A 83 -13.10 2.79 -9.68
N GLN A 84 -13.08 1.90 -8.67
CA GLN A 84 -14.02 0.80 -8.49
C GLN A 84 -13.98 -0.25 -9.63
N ASN A 85 -12.85 -0.35 -10.34
CA ASN A 85 -12.61 -1.34 -11.38
C ASN A 85 -11.99 -2.64 -10.80
N ALA A 86 -11.24 -3.36 -11.64
CA ALA A 86 -10.55 -4.59 -11.25
C ALA A 86 -9.54 -4.35 -10.12
N LEU A 87 -9.37 -5.39 -9.29
CA LEU A 87 -8.36 -5.42 -8.25
C LEU A 87 -7.00 -5.77 -8.85
N TYR A 88 -5.99 -4.97 -8.53
CA TYR A 88 -4.59 -5.24 -8.88
C TYR A 88 -3.84 -5.64 -7.62
N ILE A 89 -3.30 -6.86 -7.61
CA ILE A 89 -2.59 -7.40 -6.45
C ILE A 89 -1.08 -7.30 -6.69
N LYS A 90 -0.35 -6.84 -5.68
CA LYS A 90 1.11 -6.86 -5.61
C LYS A 90 1.55 -7.51 -4.31
N SER A 91 2.68 -8.20 -4.35
CA SER A 91 3.33 -8.71 -3.14
C SER A 91 4.83 -8.46 -3.21
N MET A 92 5.44 -8.21 -2.05
CA MET A 92 6.87 -7.99 -1.90
C MET A 92 7.35 -8.64 -0.61
N GLN A 93 8.54 -9.26 -0.62
CA GLN A 93 9.18 -9.76 0.59
C GLN A 93 9.81 -8.60 1.35
N LEU A 94 9.55 -8.49 2.65
CA LEU A 94 10.02 -7.37 3.47
C LEU A 94 11.55 -7.25 3.49
N ARG A 95 12.27 -8.37 3.44
CA ARG A 95 13.75 -8.40 3.40
C ARG A 95 14.34 -7.67 2.19
N ASP A 96 13.58 -7.60 1.10
CA ASP A 96 14.00 -6.99 -0.17
C ASP A 96 13.56 -5.53 -0.29
N LEU A 97 12.90 -4.99 0.74
CA LEU A 97 12.35 -3.64 0.73
C LEU A 97 13.27 -2.61 1.38
N THR A 98 13.16 -1.38 0.88
CA THR A 98 13.53 -0.15 1.59
C THR A 98 12.29 0.72 1.68
N VAL A 99 12.04 1.28 2.86
CA VAL A 99 10.87 2.11 3.12
C VAL A 99 11.35 3.46 3.60
N GLU A 100 10.89 4.51 2.93
CA GLU A 100 11.19 5.90 3.26
C GLU A 100 9.88 6.62 3.60
N ASP A 101 9.87 7.30 4.74
CA ASP A 101 8.82 8.25 5.09
C ASP A 101 8.79 9.37 4.05
N TYR A 102 7.71 9.46 3.27
CA TYR A 102 7.69 10.34 2.11
C TYR A 102 7.86 11.81 2.50
N GLU A 103 7.33 12.23 3.65
CA GLU A 103 7.44 13.61 4.15
C GLU A 103 8.89 14.00 4.50
N LYS A 104 9.78 13.02 4.68
CA LYS A 104 11.21 13.22 4.92
C LYS A 104 12.04 13.15 3.65
N SER A 105 11.44 12.74 2.52
CA SER A 105 12.12 12.64 1.24
C SER A 105 12.42 14.02 0.64
N SER A 106 13.40 14.10 -0.25
CA SER A 106 13.68 15.32 -1.01
C SER A 106 12.52 15.74 -1.93
N PHE A 107 11.66 14.79 -2.33
CA PHE A 107 10.53 15.02 -3.24
C PHE A 107 9.36 15.73 -2.57
N TYR A 108 9.20 15.63 -1.25
CA TYR A 108 8.08 16.23 -0.52
C TYR A 108 7.99 17.75 -0.71
N LYS A 109 9.14 18.44 -0.78
CA LYS A 109 9.18 19.90 -1.02
C LYS A 109 8.59 20.29 -2.38
N MET A 110 8.64 19.39 -3.36
CA MET A 110 8.12 19.62 -4.71
C MET A 110 6.67 19.17 -4.84
N ILE A 111 6.32 18.04 -4.23
CA ILE A 111 4.97 17.46 -4.27
C ILE A 111 4.58 17.05 -2.85
N PRO A 112 3.95 17.94 -2.05
CA PRO A 112 3.53 17.59 -0.70
C PRO A 112 2.44 16.51 -0.72
N ASP A 113 2.66 15.39 -0.05
CA ASP A 113 1.70 14.28 0.09
C ASP A 113 2.05 13.45 1.34
N THR A 114 1.22 12.47 1.69
CA THR A 114 1.37 11.68 2.92
C THR A 114 1.34 10.19 2.63
N GLY A 115 2.31 9.47 3.18
CA GLY A 115 2.53 8.06 2.86
C GLY A 115 3.99 7.66 2.96
N VAL A 116 4.34 6.58 2.27
CA VAL A 116 5.71 6.06 2.22
C VAL A 116 6.11 5.72 0.80
N ASN A 117 7.38 5.93 0.48
CA ASN A 117 8.00 5.31 -0.69
C ASN A 117 8.46 3.90 -0.29
N ILE A 118 8.15 2.93 -1.12
CA ILE A 118 8.59 1.54 -0.97
C ILE A 118 9.38 1.17 -2.22
N SER A 119 10.66 0.91 -2.04
CA SER A 119 11.57 0.47 -3.11
C SER A 119 11.96 -0.99 -2.91
N GLY A 120 11.88 -1.81 -3.94
CA GLY A 120 12.21 -3.23 -3.85
C GLY A 120 11.73 -4.02 -5.06
N LEU A 121 11.69 -5.35 -4.90
CA LEU A 121 11.23 -6.28 -5.93
C LEU A 121 9.81 -6.75 -5.61
N ALA A 122 8.88 -6.53 -6.54
CA ALA A 122 7.58 -7.18 -6.48
C ALA A 122 7.64 -8.55 -7.16
N THR A 123 6.83 -9.49 -6.70
CA THR A 123 6.86 -10.90 -7.12
C THR A 123 6.81 -11.11 -8.64
N ASP A 124 6.09 -10.25 -9.37
CA ASP A 124 5.81 -10.41 -10.80
C ASP A 124 6.70 -9.56 -11.72
N THR A 125 7.74 -8.91 -11.18
CA THR A 125 8.69 -8.09 -11.96
C THR A 125 10.14 -8.52 -11.68
N PRO A 126 11.00 -8.62 -12.71
CA PRO A 126 12.42 -8.87 -12.50
C PRO A 126 13.19 -7.61 -12.08
N GLU A 127 12.59 -6.43 -12.21
CA GLU A 127 13.24 -5.15 -11.93
C GLU A 127 12.81 -4.55 -10.60
N LYS A 128 13.78 -3.95 -9.90
CA LYS A 128 13.50 -3.15 -8.72
C LYS A 128 12.71 -1.91 -9.11
N GLY A 129 11.57 -1.71 -8.47
CA GLY A 129 10.73 -0.54 -8.63
C GLY A 129 10.67 0.29 -7.37
N THR A 130 10.11 1.49 -7.49
CA THR A 130 9.62 2.27 -6.34
C THR A 130 8.13 2.50 -6.55
N LEU A 131 7.35 2.21 -5.52
CA LEU A 131 5.94 2.57 -5.45
C LEU A 131 5.70 3.52 -4.28
N PHE A 132 4.66 4.33 -4.41
CA PHE A 132 4.18 5.16 -3.31
C PHE A 132 2.94 4.50 -2.70
N LEU A 133 2.99 4.20 -1.41
CA LEU A 133 1.82 3.78 -0.64
C LEU A 133 1.24 5.02 0.05
N PRO A 134 0.11 5.56 -0.43
CA PRO A 134 -0.54 6.69 0.22
C PRO A 134 -1.08 6.27 1.59
N LEU A 135 -0.92 7.14 2.59
CA LEU A 135 -1.48 6.95 3.94
C LEU A 135 -2.07 8.27 4.42
N GLY A 136 -3.13 8.22 5.21
CA GLY A 136 -3.65 9.40 5.91
C GLY A 136 -2.72 9.84 7.04
N LYS A 137 -2.90 11.08 7.52
CA LYS A 137 -2.28 11.58 8.78
C LYS A 137 -3.09 11.21 10.02
N ASP A 138 -4.05 10.31 9.87
CA ASP A 138 -4.78 9.71 10.98
C ASP A 138 -3.90 8.69 11.74
N ASP A 139 -4.36 8.32 12.93
CA ASP A 139 -3.62 7.41 13.84
C ASP A 139 -3.27 6.07 13.17
N ALA A 140 -4.16 5.54 12.32
CA ALA A 140 -3.94 4.28 11.64
C ALA A 140 -2.83 4.40 10.58
N GLY A 141 -2.81 5.50 9.81
CA GLY A 141 -1.77 5.79 8.83
C GLY A 141 -0.38 5.93 9.48
N GLU A 142 -0.28 6.72 10.55
CA GLU A 142 0.98 6.90 11.28
C GLU A 142 1.46 5.60 11.95
N LYS A 143 0.54 4.86 12.59
CA LYS A 143 0.85 3.56 13.20
C LYS A 143 1.35 2.55 12.16
N PHE A 144 0.68 2.46 11.01
CA PHE A 144 1.10 1.55 9.94
C PHE A 144 2.46 1.93 9.36
N LYS A 145 2.72 3.23 9.11
CA LYS A 145 4.02 3.72 8.63
C LYS A 145 5.16 3.28 9.55
N VAL A 146 5.03 3.51 10.86
CA VAL A 146 6.03 3.08 11.85
C VAL A 146 6.20 1.56 11.84
N LYS A 147 5.10 0.82 11.87
CA LYS A 147 5.14 -0.65 11.91
C LYS A 147 5.76 -1.25 10.65
N LEU A 148 5.47 -0.72 9.47
CA LEU A 148 6.06 -1.17 8.21
C LEU A 148 7.58 -0.98 8.21
N ILE A 149 8.06 0.20 8.64
CA ILE A 149 9.50 0.48 8.73
C ILE A 149 10.18 -0.49 9.71
N GLU A 150 9.59 -0.69 10.90
CA GLU A 150 10.07 -1.65 11.91
C GLU A 150 10.18 -3.06 11.34
N MET A 151 9.12 -3.55 10.66
CA MET A 151 9.08 -4.90 10.13
C MET A 151 10.06 -5.10 8.97
N VAL A 152 10.26 -4.10 8.11
CA VAL A 152 11.29 -4.13 7.05
C VAL A 152 12.70 -4.14 7.63
N GLN A 153 12.96 -3.37 8.70
CA GLN A 153 14.25 -3.41 9.39
C GLN A 153 14.50 -4.78 10.04
N LYS A 154 13.48 -5.34 10.71
CA LYS A 154 13.56 -6.66 11.34
C LYS A 154 13.80 -7.78 10.34
N ALA A 155 13.19 -7.72 9.15
CA ALA A 155 13.34 -8.74 8.11
C ALA A 155 14.73 -8.80 7.46
N LYS A 156 15.61 -7.84 7.74
CA LYS A 156 17.01 -7.80 7.25
C LYS A 156 18.02 -8.41 8.22
N LEU A 157 17.59 -8.73 9.44
CA LEU A 157 18.39 -9.41 10.46
C LEU A 157 18.35 -10.92 10.24
#